data_AF-A0A1F6RAT0-F1
#
_entry.id   AF-A0A1F6RAT0-F1
#
_cell.length_a   1.000
_cell.length_b   1.000
_cell.length_c   1.000
_cell.angle_alpha   90.00
_cell.angle_beta   90.00
_cell.angle_gamma   90.00
#
_symmetry.space_group_name_H-M   'P 1'
#
loop_
_entity.id
_entity.type
_entity.pdbx_description
1 polymer ?
#
loop_
_entity_poly.entity_id
_entity_poly.type
_entity_poly.pdbx_seq_one_letter_code
_entity_poly.pdbx_strand_id
1 'polypeptide(L)'
;MKKIIIPCLVIGLVLFFAPAKKASAVITEAEMDGDPMDNENHFIWDVMAQMQTPDDLDCEDVAEAALLAGGIPAENVAGPRDGACEGLASMRTNMESGMGQGDESVETNLWDATNWHSVENLYFEHSTGGVADGRIAFTIPIDFMSYNFMTFMMNFGNAMETGDGLIGLDADIVGGMAGYGAVLTMYNVDDFEDPEILVNGEEDTGGVVSGLVYDRDAHTITFNAAHFSTFEVVEGSSETPKISKVKIQKYISNSGETRLKFIISGDYFNKGTDVTLGGKEPLKISYKKGSKIVAFFKFHKIQKAQKPKMKLKVINGNTTKRYKNRILLKDIINLKLNELKIF
;
A
#
# COMPACT_ATOMS: atom_id res chain seq x y z
N MET A 1 32.58 53.10 59.63
CA MET A 1 33.01 53.37 58.24
C MET A 1 34.52 53.23 58.14
N LYS A 2 35.01 52.11 57.58
CA LYS A 2 36.38 51.97 57.09
C LYS A 2 36.37 50.89 56.00
N LYS A 3 36.86 51.29 54.82
CA LYS A 3 36.83 50.59 53.54
C LYS A 3 37.69 49.32 53.63
N ILE A 4 37.15 48.19 53.17
CA ILE A 4 37.95 47.01 52.85
C ILE A 4 38.23 47.07 51.35
N ILE A 5 39.51 47.20 51.03
CA ILE A 5 40.08 47.03 49.70
C ILE A 5 40.49 45.56 49.61
N ILE A 6 39.90 44.81 48.69
CA ILE A 6 40.39 43.46 48.31
C ILE A 6 41.09 43.60 46.96
N PRO A 7 42.33 43.12 46.80
CA PRO A 7 43.13 43.34 45.61
C PRO A 7 42.68 42.46 44.45
N CYS A 8 42.62 43.06 43.26
CA CYS A 8 42.52 42.37 41.98
C CYS A 8 43.67 41.36 41.84
N LEU A 9 43.33 40.08 41.84
CA LEU A 9 44.20 39.02 41.36
C LEU A 9 44.08 38.99 39.83
N VAL A 10 44.99 39.65 39.12
CA VAL A 10 45.16 39.50 37.67
C VAL A 10 45.84 38.15 37.43
N ILE A 11 45.06 37.11 37.20
CA ILE A 11 45.56 35.88 36.57
C ILE A 11 45.55 36.15 35.07
N GLY A 12 46.73 36.44 34.52
CA GLY A 12 46.96 36.46 33.09
C GLY A 12 46.78 35.05 32.54
N LEU A 13 45.59 34.74 32.05
CA LEU A 13 45.35 33.59 31.20
C LEU A 13 45.88 33.93 29.81
N VAL A 14 47.13 33.57 29.53
CA VAL A 14 47.64 33.52 28.16
C VAL A 14 46.92 32.34 27.48
N LEU A 15 45.78 32.64 26.85
CA LEU A 15 45.18 31.73 25.89
C LEU A 15 46.14 31.64 24.70
N PHE A 16 46.93 30.58 24.68
CA PHE A 16 47.46 30.08 23.42
C PHE A 16 46.25 29.67 22.57
N PHE A 17 45.80 30.59 21.71
CA PHE A 17 45.11 30.20 20.50
C PHE A 17 46.15 29.48 19.64
N ALA A 18 46.30 28.17 19.87
CA ALA A 18 46.69 27.32 18.77
C ALA A 18 45.61 27.59 17.69
N PRO A 19 45.97 28.01 16.47
CA PRO A 19 45.01 27.93 15.39
C PRO A 19 44.61 26.47 15.37
N ALA A 20 43.35 26.19 15.71
CA ALA A 20 42.75 24.95 15.30
C ALA A 20 43.08 24.88 13.81
N LYS A 21 43.87 23.89 13.39
CA LYS A 21 43.87 23.50 11.99
C LYS A 21 42.39 23.32 11.72
N LYS A 22 41.77 24.27 11.00
CA LYS A 22 40.57 23.97 10.25
C LYS A 22 40.99 22.74 9.47
N ALA A 23 40.57 21.56 9.90
CA ALA A 23 40.43 20.49 8.97
C ALA A 23 39.53 21.11 7.91
N SER A 24 40.13 21.49 6.78
CA SER A 24 39.35 21.69 5.57
C SER A 24 38.53 20.41 5.50
N ALA A 25 37.20 20.51 5.62
CA ALA A 25 36.39 19.47 5.03
C ALA A 25 36.86 19.45 3.58
N VAL A 26 37.55 18.38 3.19
CA VAL A 26 37.95 18.17 1.82
C VAL A 26 36.94 17.15 1.35
N ILE A 27 35.99 17.60 0.52
CA ILE A 27 35.12 16.69 -0.22
C ILE A 27 36.05 15.67 -0.88
N THR A 28 35.80 14.40 -0.60
CA THR A 28 36.58 13.30 -1.19
C THR A 28 36.18 13.12 -2.65
N GLU A 29 37.04 12.49 -3.44
CA GLU A 29 36.72 12.16 -4.84
C GLU A 29 35.42 11.35 -4.96
N ALA A 30 35.15 10.45 -4.00
CA ALA A 30 33.90 9.68 -3.96
C ALA A 30 32.66 10.51 -3.60
N GLU A 31 32.81 11.62 -2.87
CA GLU A 31 31.74 12.56 -2.57
C GLU A 31 31.54 13.60 -3.68
N MET A 32 32.41 13.63 -4.69
CA MET A 32 32.38 14.58 -5.81
C MET A 32 32.01 13.92 -7.15
N ASP A 33 32.61 12.77 -7.45
CA ASP A 33 32.51 12.08 -8.74
C ASP A 33 31.82 10.70 -8.63
N GLY A 34 31.40 10.31 -7.42
CA GLY A 34 30.70 9.05 -7.15
C GLY A 34 29.22 9.09 -7.54
N ASP A 35 28.54 7.95 -7.47
CA ASP A 35 27.08 7.93 -7.59
C ASP A 35 26.46 8.59 -6.35
N PRO A 36 25.71 9.70 -6.49
CA PRO A 36 25.11 10.38 -5.34
C PRO A 36 24.11 9.53 -4.57
N MET A 37 23.52 8.51 -5.19
CA MET A 37 22.56 7.62 -4.54
C MET A 37 23.24 6.59 -3.62
N ASP A 38 24.50 6.26 -3.91
CA ASP A 38 25.31 5.35 -3.08
C ASP A 38 25.98 6.07 -1.89
N ASN A 39 25.90 7.41 -1.83
CA ASN A 39 26.60 8.21 -0.82
C ASN A 39 25.78 9.43 -0.36
N GLU A 40 25.22 9.35 0.85
CA GLU A 40 24.48 10.46 1.48
C GLU A 40 25.32 11.75 1.68
N ASN A 41 26.65 11.63 1.69
CA ASN A 41 27.57 12.77 1.84
C ASN A 41 28.05 13.34 0.50
N HIS A 42 27.50 12.87 -0.62
CA HIS A 42 27.82 13.43 -1.93
C HIS A 42 27.43 14.92 -1.98
N PHE A 43 28.31 15.77 -2.52
CA PHE A 43 28.14 17.22 -2.47
C PHE A 43 26.85 17.71 -3.16
N ILE A 44 26.33 16.92 -4.10
CA ILE A 44 25.07 17.23 -4.78
C ILE A 44 23.90 17.39 -3.80
N TRP A 45 23.91 16.69 -2.66
CA TRP A 45 22.86 16.82 -1.65
C TRP A 45 22.89 18.19 -0.97
N ASP A 46 24.08 18.79 -0.80
CA ASP A 46 24.23 20.18 -0.33
C ASP A 46 23.76 21.20 -1.38
N VAL A 47 23.94 20.87 -2.67
CA VAL A 47 23.44 21.67 -3.79
C VAL A 47 21.91 21.63 -3.83
N MET A 48 21.33 20.43 -3.83
CA MET A 48 19.90 20.21 -3.84
C MET A 48 19.22 20.87 -2.64
N ALA A 49 19.79 20.79 -1.43
CA ALA A 49 19.25 21.41 -0.22
C ALA A 49 19.12 22.95 -0.27
N GLN A 50 19.78 23.60 -1.22
CA GLN A 50 19.75 25.07 -1.41
C GLN A 50 18.92 25.49 -2.62
N MET A 51 18.56 24.56 -3.50
CA MET A 51 17.72 24.81 -4.67
C MET A 51 16.24 24.62 -4.33
N GLN A 52 15.32 25.18 -5.12
CA GLN A 52 13.88 24.91 -4.93
C GLN A 52 13.39 23.73 -5.77
N THR A 53 13.99 23.51 -6.94
CA THR A 53 13.72 22.40 -7.86
C THR A 53 15.02 21.96 -8.53
N PRO A 54 15.12 20.77 -9.15
CA PRO A 54 16.35 20.32 -9.80
C PRO A 54 16.81 21.19 -10.98
N ASP A 55 15.89 21.93 -11.60
CA ASP A 55 16.11 22.79 -12.75
C ASP A 55 16.22 24.28 -12.39
N ASP A 56 16.50 24.60 -11.12
CA ASP A 56 16.66 25.98 -10.66
C ASP A 56 17.84 26.69 -11.36
N LEU A 57 17.62 27.95 -11.75
CA LEU A 57 18.60 28.72 -12.54
C LEU A 57 19.86 29.07 -11.74
N ASP A 58 19.76 29.03 -10.41
CA ASP A 58 20.84 29.36 -9.49
C ASP A 58 21.81 28.17 -9.23
N CYS A 59 21.64 27.04 -9.93
CA CYS A 59 22.44 25.83 -9.73
C CYS A 59 23.96 26.10 -9.76
N GLU A 60 24.44 26.84 -10.75
CA GLU A 60 25.88 27.08 -10.93
C GLU A 60 26.48 27.81 -9.73
N ASP A 61 25.79 28.85 -9.23
CA ASP A 61 26.23 29.65 -8.08
C ASP A 61 26.23 28.81 -6.79
N VAL A 62 25.17 28.00 -6.59
CA VAL A 62 25.03 27.13 -5.42
C VAL A 62 26.09 26.02 -5.42
N ALA A 63 26.30 25.35 -6.55
CA ALA A 63 27.28 24.28 -6.69
C ALA A 63 28.72 24.78 -6.53
N GLU A 64 29.04 25.95 -7.11
CA GLU A 64 30.33 26.60 -6.91
C GLU A 64 30.59 26.93 -5.43
N ALA A 65 29.60 27.51 -4.75
CA ALA A 65 29.71 27.83 -3.32
C ALA A 65 29.91 26.56 -2.47
N ALA A 66 29.18 25.48 -2.76
CA ALA A 66 29.29 24.21 -2.05
C ALA A 66 30.69 23.58 -2.23
N LEU A 67 31.20 23.53 -3.46
CA LEU A 67 32.52 22.96 -3.77
C LEU A 67 33.66 23.78 -3.11
N LEU A 68 33.59 25.11 -3.16
CA LEU A 68 34.58 25.99 -2.49
C LEU A 68 34.53 25.83 -0.96
N ALA A 69 33.33 25.73 -0.37
CA ALA A 69 33.16 25.48 1.05
C ALA A 69 33.70 24.10 1.46
N GLY A 70 33.58 23.12 0.58
CA GLY A 70 34.14 21.77 0.68
C GLY A 70 35.63 21.66 0.35
N GLY A 71 36.34 22.79 0.20
CA GLY A 71 37.80 22.82 0.09
C GLY A 71 38.35 22.54 -1.31
N ILE A 72 37.51 22.51 -2.35
CA ILE A 72 37.95 22.37 -3.74
C ILE A 72 38.59 23.69 -4.20
N PRO A 73 39.82 23.66 -4.77
CA PRO A 73 40.45 24.86 -5.33
C PRO A 73 39.62 25.45 -6.48
N ALA A 74 39.53 26.78 -6.56
CA ALA A 74 38.69 27.48 -7.54
C ALA A 74 39.00 27.08 -9.00
N GLU A 75 40.25 26.77 -9.32
CA GLU A 75 40.67 26.29 -10.64
C GLU A 75 40.09 24.91 -11.03
N ASN A 76 39.60 24.14 -10.06
CA ASN A 76 39.09 22.79 -10.25
C ASN A 76 37.56 22.70 -10.08
N VAL A 77 36.86 23.81 -9.78
CA VAL A 77 35.42 23.81 -9.50
C VAL A 77 34.57 23.65 -10.77
N ALA A 78 35.01 24.23 -11.90
CA ALA A 78 34.17 24.35 -13.09
C ALA A 78 33.64 22.99 -13.61
N GLY A 79 34.50 21.97 -13.69
CA GLY A 79 34.11 20.64 -14.19
C GLY A 79 33.01 19.97 -13.35
N PRO A 80 33.24 19.74 -12.04
CA PRO A 80 32.24 19.15 -11.14
C PRO A 80 30.95 19.98 -11.05
N ARG A 81 31.05 21.32 -11.02
CA ARG A 81 29.89 22.22 -11.04
C ARG A 81 29.04 22.02 -12.29
N ASP A 82 29.66 22.07 -13.46
CA ASP A 82 28.96 21.95 -14.74
C ASP A 82 28.30 20.56 -14.86
N GLY A 83 29.02 19.50 -14.47
CA GLY A 83 28.48 18.13 -14.46
C GLY A 83 27.29 17.95 -13.52
N ALA A 84 27.35 18.52 -12.31
CA ALA A 84 26.24 18.53 -11.37
C ALA A 84 25.00 19.22 -11.93
N CYS A 85 25.17 20.43 -12.48
CA CYS A 85 24.06 21.20 -13.01
C CYS A 85 23.46 20.61 -14.29
N GLU A 86 24.28 20.01 -15.16
CA GLU A 86 23.78 19.25 -16.32
C GLU A 86 22.95 18.02 -15.89
N GLY A 87 23.43 17.29 -14.88
CA GLY A 87 22.73 16.15 -14.29
C GLY A 87 21.38 16.53 -13.67
N LEU A 88 21.36 17.58 -12.83
CA LEU A 88 20.15 18.08 -12.17
C LEU A 88 19.14 18.66 -13.16
N ALA A 89 19.59 19.42 -14.16
CA ALA A 89 18.72 19.97 -15.20
C ALA A 89 18.01 18.86 -16.00
N SER A 90 18.68 17.71 -16.18
CA SER A 90 18.11 16.55 -16.87
C SER A 90 17.19 15.70 -15.98
N MET A 91 17.31 15.82 -14.65
CA MET A 91 16.60 14.98 -13.69
C MET A 91 15.09 15.05 -13.83
N ARG A 92 14.50 16.26 -13.91
CA ARG A 92 13.04 16.44 -14.05
C ARG A 92 12.52 15.72 -15.30
N THR A 93 13.10 15.99 -16.45
CA THR A 93 12.69 15.38 -17.73
C THR A 93 12.87 13.87 -17.71
N ASN A 94 13.96 13.38 -17.13
CA ASN A 94 14.22 11.94 -17.02
C ASN A 94 13.20 11.23 -16.14
N MET A 95 12.83 11.83 -15.00
CA MET A 95 11.81 11.27 -14.12
C MET A 95 10.42 11.30 -14.75
N GLU A 96 10.03 12.42 -15.34
CA GLU A 96 8.73 12.58 -16.01
C GLU A 96 8.59 11.55 -17.14
N SER A 97 9.64 11.37 -17.95
CA SER A 97 9.68 10.35 -19.00
C SER A 97 9.68 8.91 -18.44
N GLY A 98 10.28 8.72 -17.26
CA GLY A 98 10.33 7.42 -16.57
C GLY A 98 8.98 6.99 -16.01
N MET A 99 8.10 7.94 -15.66
CA MET A 99 6.78 7.69 -15.08
C MET A 99 5.72 7.27 -16.12
N GLY A 100 6.03 7.21 -17.41
CA GLY A 100 5.11 6.71 -18.44
C GLY A 100 5.83 5.79 -19.42
N GLN A 101 5.71 4.48 -19.25
CA GLN A 101 6.34 3.51 -20.15
C GLN A 101 5.40 2.34 -20.51
N GLY A 102 5.30 2.07 -21.80
CA GLY A 102 4.46 0.98 -22.30
C GLY A 102 2.98 1.24 -22.06
N ASP A 103 2.30 0.29 -21.42
CA ASP A 103 0.88 0.40 -21.05
C ASP A 103 0.70 0.94 -19.63
N GLU A 104 1.77 1.23 -18.89
CA GLU A 104 1.73 1.72 -17.51
C GLU A 104 2.12 3.20 -17.43
N SER A 105 1.47 3.94 -16.54
CA SER A 105 1.78 5.35 -16.28
C SER A 105 1.49 5.76 -14.85
N VAL A 106 2.23 6.75 -14.36
CA VAL A 106 2.06 7.37 -13.04
C VAL A 106 1.79 8.86 -13.20
N GLU A 107 0.63 9.31 -12.75
CA GLU A 107 0.29 10.73 -12.64
C GLU A 107 0.71 11.29 -11.27
N THR A 108 1.20 12.53 -11.24
CA THR A 108 1.62 13.21 -10.00
C THR A 108 1.47 14.73 -10.11
N ASN A 109 1.28 15.40 -8.98
CA ASN A 109 1.34 16.87 -8.87
C ASN A 109 2.76 17.42 -8.63
N LEU A 110 3.79 16.57 -8.58
CA LEU A 110 5.17 17.00 -8.34
C LEU A 110 5.63 18.07 -9.33
N TRP A 111 5.21 17.96 -10.60
CA TRP A 111 5.67 18.83 -11.67
C TRP A 111 5.19 20.28 -11.54
N ASP A 112 4.02 20.46 -10.92
CA ASP A 112 3.41 21.77 -10.68
C ASP A 112 3.95 22.43 -9.39
N ALA A 113 4.70 21.69 -8.56
CA ALA A 113 5.26 22.20 -7.33
C ALA A 113 6.42 23.17 -7.61
N THR A 114 6.32 24.38 -7.06
CA THR A 114 7.37 25.40 -7.17
C THR A 114 8.51 25.22 -6.15
N ASN A 115 8.32 24.36 -5.15
CA ASN A 115 9.32 24.02 -4.15
C ASN A 115 9.19 22.53 -3.81
N TRP A 116 10.21 21.76 -4.17
CA TRP A 116 10.24 20.32 -3.98
C TRP A 116 10.71 19.89 -2.58
N HIS A 117 11.10 20.83 -1.70
CA HIS A 117 11.37 20.55 -0.29
C HIS A 117 10.12 20.52 0.60
N SER A 118 8.96 20.93 0.07
CA SER A 118 7.71 21.00 0.84
C SER A 118 6.50 20.81 -0.06
N VAL A 119 6.47 19.70 -0.81
CA VAL A 119 5.36 19.39 -1.71
C VAL A 119 4.14 18.97 -0.88
N GLU A 120 3.11 19.81 -0.88
CA GLU A 120 1.85 19.52 -0.19
C GLU A 120 0.99 18.53 -0.99
N ASN A 121 0.36 17.59 -0.27
CA ASN A 121 -0.54 16.58 -0.85
C ASN A 121 0.09 15.87 -2.06
N LEU A 122 1.39 15.58 -2.00
CA LEU A 122 2.08 14.84 -3.04
C LEU A 122 1.32 13.54 -3.31
N TYR A 123 1.05 13.23 -4.57
CA TYR A 123 0.42 11.98 -4.94
C TYR A 123 1.12 11.28 -6.09
N PHE A 124 0.93 9.97 -6.15
CA PHE A 124 1.25 9.13 -7.30
C PHE A 124 0.02 8.28 -7.60
N GLU A 125 -0.51 8.39 -8.81
CA GLU A 125 -1.65 7.59 -9.29
C GLU A 125 -1.19 6.70 -10.44
N HIS A 126 -1.24 5.39 -10.22
CA HIS A 126 -0.89 4.38 -11.21
C HIS A 126 -2.07 4.09 -12.13
N SER A 127 -1.77 3.89 -13.40
CA SER A 127 -2.72 3.49 -14.43
C SER A 127 -2.14 2.40 -15.32
N THR A 128 -2.98 1.42 -15.68
CA THR A 128 -2.67 0.36 -16.64
C THR A 128 -3.62 0.47 -17.84
N GLY A 129 -3.09 0.48 -19.06
CA GLY A 129 -3.88 0.65 -20.29
C GLY A 129 -4.65 1.97 -20.35
N GLY A 130 -4.16 3.01 -19.64
CA GLY A 130 -4.83 4.31 -19.50
C GLY A 130 -6.01 4.33 -18.51
N VAL A 131 -6.15 3.31 -17.67
CA VAL A 131 -7.17 3.25 -16.60
C VAL A 131 -6.48 3.27 -15.25
N ALA A 132 -6.84 4.23 -14.40
CA ALA A 132 -6.30 4.31 -13.03
C ALA A 132 -6.70 3.07 -12.22
N ASP A 133 -5.73 2.48 -11.51
CA ASP A 133 -5.93 1.28 -10.68
C ASP A 133 -5.51 1.46 -9.21
N GLY A 134 -4.65 2.43 -8.90
CA GLY A 134 -4.32 2.77 -7.53
C GLY A 134 -3.75 4.18 -7.37
N ARG A 135 -3.97 4.80 -6.21
CA ARG A 135 -3.38 6.09 -5.86
C ARG A 135 -2.90 6.12 -4.42
N ILE A 136 -1.73 6.69 -4.23
CA ILE A 136 -1.17 7.08 -2.94
C ILE A 136 -1.11 8.60 -2.87
N ALA A 137 -1.64 9.20 -1.80
CA ALA A 137 -1.51 10.62 -1.51
C ALA A 137 -0.94 10.80 -0.10
N PHE A 138 0.19 11.49 0.01
CA PHE A 138 0.85 11.74 1.30
C PHE A 138 0.08 12.79 2.10
N THR A 139 -0.12 12.51 3.38
CA THR A 139 -0.90 13.39 4.28
C THR A 139 -0.07 14.51 4.90
N ILE A 140 1.24 14.46 4.74
CA ILE A 140 2.18 15.47 5.21
C ILE A 140 3.00 16.03 4.04
N PRO A 141 3.53 17.27 4.15
CA PRO A 141 4.45 17.81 3.16
C PRO A 141 5.67 16.91 2.99
N ILE A 142 6.07 16.71 1.73
CA ILE A 142 7.19 15.86 1.35
C ILE A 142 8.37 16.71 0.89
N ASP A 143 9.55 16.40 1.43
CA ASP A 143 10.81 16.84 0.87
C ASP A 143 11.29 15.82 -0.17
N PHE A 144 10.93 16.07 -1.42
CA PHE A 144 11.23 15.22 -2.57
C PHE A 144 12.72 15.29 -2.96
N MET A 145 13.42 16.36 -2.60
CA MET A 145 14.84 16.56 -2.90
C MET A 145 15.78 15.98 -1.83
N SER A 146 15.22 15.36 -0.78
CA SER A 146 16.01 14.68 0.24
C SER A 146 16.58 13.34 -0.25
N TYR A 147 17.80 13.02 0.19
CA TYR A 147 18.45 11.72 -0.06
C TYR A 147 17.52 10.53 0.23
N ASN A 148 16.86 10.56 1.39
CA ASN A 148 15.98 9.48 1.85
C ASN A 148 14.78 9.29 0.91
N PHE A 149 14.13 10.39 0.50
CA PHE A 149 12.95 10.29 -0.35
C PHE A 149 13.32 9.90 -1.80
N MET A 150 14.43 10.41 -2.33
CA MET A 150 14.90 9.99 -3.66
C MET A 150 15.31 8.52 -3.69
N THR A 151 15.94 8.02 -2.63
CA THR A 151 16.28 6.59 -2.48
C THR A 151 15.02 5.73 -2.44
N PHE A 152 13.97 6.21 -1.75
CA PHE A 152 12.67 5.58 -1.79
C PHE A 152 12.08 5.56 -3.20
N MET A 153 12.07 6.70 -3.91
CA MET A 153 11.49 6.81 -5.25
C MET A 153 12.18 5.94 -6.29
N MET A 154 13.50 5.71 -6.18
CA MET A 154 14.21 4.77 -7.05
C MET A 154 13.72 3.32 -6.92
N ASN A 155 13.28 2.93 -5.72
CA ASN A 155 12.76 1.59 -5.46
C ASN A 155 11.24 1.51 -5.57
N PHE A 156 10.57 2.66 -5.64
CA PHE A 156 9.11 2.76 -5.57
C PHE A 156 8.40 1.91 -6.61
N GLY A 157 8.83 1.95 -7.87
CA GLY A 157 8.21 1.14 -8.94
C GLY A 157 8.34 -0.37 -8.73
N ASN A 158 9.40 -0.84 -8.06
CA ASN A 158 9.56 -2.26 -7.73
C ASN A 158 8.85 -2.64 -6.42
N ALA A 159 8.65 -1.67 -5.54
CA ALA A 159 8.08 -1.87 -4.21
C ALA A 159 6.56 -1.66 -4.17
N MET A 160 6.00 -0.98 -5.16
CA MET A 160 4.57 -0.74 -5.30
C MET A 160 3.92 -1.87 -6.11
N GLU A 161 2.99 -2.56 -5.49
CA GLU A 161 2.12 -3.53 -6.13
C GLU A 161 0.71 -2.93 -6.20
N THR A 162 0.13 -2.82 -7.39
CA THR A 162 -1.28 -2.47 -7.55
C THR A 162 -2.01 -3.58 -8.28
N GLY A 163 -3.29 -3.75 -7.95
CA GLY A 163 -4.16 -4.73 -8.60
C GLY A 163 -5.59 -4.59 -8.12
N ASP A 164 -6.47 -5.45 -8.63
CA ASP A 164 -7.90 -5.44 -8.28
C ASP A 164 -8.07 -5.62 -6.76
N GLY A 165 -8.35 -4.51 -6.06
CA GLY A 165 -8.53 -4.50 -4.61
C GLY A 165 -7.24 -4.67 -3.79
N LEU A 166 -6.07 -4.44 -4.38
CA LEU A 166 -4.77 -4.60 -3.73
C LEU A 166 -3.90 -3.36 -3.94
N ILE A 167 -3.32 -2.85 -2.85
CA ILE A 167 -2.20 -1.90 -2.88
C ILE A 167 -1.14 -2.41 -1.91
N GLY A 168 0.03 -2.76 -2.42
CA GLY A 168 1.20 -3.19 -1.67
C GLY A 168 2.31 -2.17 -1.74
N LEU A 169 2.94 -1.89 -0.59
CA LEU A 169 4.20 -1.18 -0.49
C LEU A 169 5.12 -1.98 0.43
N ASP A 170 6.25 -2.45 -0.08
CA ASP A 170 7.23 -3.20 0.71
C ASP A 170 7.78 -2.32 1.84
N ALA A 171 7.45 -2.66 3.09
CA ALA A 171 7.80 -1.88 4.27
C ALA A 171 9.29 -1.99 4.66
N ASP A 172 10.00 -3.04 4.24
CA ASP A 172 11.38 -3.32 4.66
C ASP A 172 12.38 -2.34 4.03
N ILE A 173 12.03 -1.75 2.88
CA ILE A 173 12.78 -0.66 2.21
C ILE A 173 12.50 0.69 2.88
N VAL A 174 11.48 0.77 3.75
CA VAL A 174 10.75 2.00 4.07
C VAL A 174 10.87 2.37 5.55
N GLY A 175 11.93 1.92 6.23
CA GLY A 175 12.21 2.29 7.62
C GLY A 175 12.22 3.80 7.88
N GLY A 176 12.54 4.60 6.86
CA GLY A 176 12.48 6.06 6.90
C GLY A 176 11.08 6.66 6.73
N MET A 177 10.11 5.94 6.15
CA MET A 177 8.80 6.52 5.80
C MET A 177 7.57 5.93 6.50
N ALA A 178 7.76 5.03 7.47
CA ALA A 178 6.69 4.48 8.29
C ALA A 178 5.85 5.54 9.03
N GLY A 179 6.34 6.79 9.15
CA GLY A 179 5.63 7.90 9.80
C GLY A 179 4.90 8.87 8.86
N TYR A 180 4.97 8.70 7.54
CA TYR A 180 4.49 9.73 6.62
C TYR A 180 2.97 9.76 6.47
N GLY A 181 2.29 8.64 6.72
CA GLY A 181 0.84 8.53 6.60
C GLY A 181 0.33 8.80 5.18
N ALA A 182 -0.48 7.91 4.64
CA ALA A 182 -1.01 8.08 3.30
C ALA A 182 -2.53 7.91 3.27
N VAL A 183 -3.17 8.64 2.38
CA VAL A 183 -4.49 8.26 1.87
C VAL A 183 -4.27 7.36 0.67
N LEU A 184 -4.78 6.13 0.76
CA LEU A 184 -4.74 5.16 -0.32
C LEU A 184 -6.13 5.11 -0.97
N THR A 185 -6.14 5.10 -2.30
CA THR A 185 -7.35 4.92 -3.10
C THR A 185 -7.17 3.72 -4.02
N MET A 186 -8.04 2.73 -3.87
CA MET A 186 -8.17 1.57 -4.75
C MET A 186 -9.30 1.83 -5.75
N TYR A 187 -8.98 1.77 -7.04
CA TYR A 187 -9.96 1.94 -8.11
C TYR A 187 -10.44 0.60 -8.65
N ASN A 188 -11.55 0.61 -9.38
CA ASN A 188 -12.13 -0.55 -10.08
C ASN A 188 -12.34 -1.77 -9.17
N VAL A 189 -12.61 -1.54 -7.88
CA VAL A 189 -12.79 -2.64 -6.93
C VAL A 189 -14.11 -3.37 -7.13
N ASP A 190 -14.16 -4.61 -6.68
CA ASP A 190 -15.36 -5.43 -6.69
C ASP A 190 -16.53 -4.78 -5.91
N ASP A 191 -17.72 -5.33 -6.14
CA ASP A 191 -18.98 -4.80 -5.62
C ASP A 191 -19.25 -5.31 -4.19
N PHE A 192 -18.77 -4.61 -3.16
CA PHE A 192 -18.88 -4.98 -1.74
C PHE A 192 -20.20 -4.51 -1.10
N GLU A 193 -20.65 -5.17 -0.03
CA GLU A 193 -21.73 -4.66 0.81
C GLU A 193 -21.20 -4.03 2.11
N ASP A 194 -20.13 -4.60 2.68
CA ASP A 194 -19.43 -4.14 3.89
C ASP A 194 -17.91 -4.36 3.70
N PRO A 195 -17.19 -3.49 2.99
CA PRO A 195 -15.77 -3.69 2.71
C PRO A 195 -14.91 -3.55 3.98
N GLU A 196 -13.89 -4.41 4.06
CA GLU A 196 -12.87 -4.42 5.11
C GLU A 196 -11.48 -4.48 4.45
N ILE A 197 -10.46 -3.88 5.09
CA ILE A 197 -9.08 -3.93 4.59
C ILE A 197 -8.28 -4.89 5.46
N LEU A 198 -7.70 -5.90 4.82
CA LEU A 198 -6.67 -6.73 5.42
C LEU A 198 -5.32 -6.04 5.31
N VAL A 199 -4.52 -6.14 6.36
CA VAL A 199 -3.13 -5.67 6.42
C VAL A 199 -2.24 -6.90 6.40
N ASN A 200 -1.43 -7.05 5.36
CA ASN A 200 -0.60 -8.24 5.10
C ASN A 200 -1.40 -9.55 5.13
N GLY A 201 -2.65 -9.52 4.64
CA GLY A 201 -3.55 -10.66 4.61
C GLY A 201 -4.22 -11.01 5.95
N GLU A 202 -4.05 -10.19 6.99
CA GLU A 202 -4.67 -10.37 8.31
C GLU A 202 -5.59 -9.18 8.67
N GLU A 203 -6.51 -9.39 9.62
CA GLU A 203 -7.39 -8.35 10.15
C GLU A 203 -6.57 -7.24 10.83
N ASP A 204 -6.92 -5.97 10.56
CA ASP A 204 -6.25 -4.83 11.19
C ASP A 204 -6.64 -4.68 12.67
N THR A 205 -5.89 -5.35 13.52
CA THR A 205 -6.01 -5.20 14.98
C THR A 205 -5.15 -4.07 15.54
N GLY A 206 -4.27 -3.50 14.73
CA GLY A 206 -3.28 -2.48 15.11
C GLY A 206 -3.75 -1.04 14.90
N GLY A 207 -4.85 -0.84 14.16
CA GLY A 207 -5.34 0.49 13.79
C GLY A 207 -4.46 1.15 12.72
N VAL A 208 -3.90 0.34 11.82
CA VAL A 208 -3.11 0.81 10.67
C VAL A 208 -4.01 1.51 9.65
N VAL A 209 -5.24 1.02 9.50
CA VAL A 209 -6.26 1.51 8.57
C VAL A 209 -7.29 2.34 9.35
N SER A 210 -7.66 3.50 8.80
CA SER A 210 -8.75 4.29 9.36
C SER A 210 -9.49 5.11 8.30
N GLY A 211 -10.71 5.53 8.61
CA GLY A 211 -11.50 6.40 7.73
C GLY A 211 -11.84 5.75 6.38
N LEU A 212 -12.12 4.44 6.37
CA LEU A 212 -12.53 3.72 5.18
C LEU A 212 -13.83 4.31 4.61
N VAL A 213 -13.80 4.65 3.34
CA VAL A 213 -14.93 5.12 2.54
C VAL A 213 -15.02 4.26 1.29
N TYR A 214 -16.20 3.74 1.00
CA TYR A 214 -16.49 3.02 -0.23
C TYR A 214 -17.54 3.76 -1.05
N ASP A 215 -17.14 4.22 -2.23
CA ASP A 215 -18.05 4.70 -3.26
C ASP A 215 -18.39 3.53 -4.20
N ARG A 216 -19.60 2.99 -4.00
CA ARG A 216 -20.10 1.86 -4.78
C ARG A 216 -20.38 2.22 -6.24
N ASP A 217 -20.83 3.44 -6.51
CA ASP A 217 -21.17 3.85 -7.88
C ASP A 217 -19.90 4.05 -8.70
N ALA A 218 -18.83 4.57 -8.07
CA ALA A 218 -17.52 4.74 -8.67
C ALA A 218 -16.59 3.51 -8.55
N HIS A 219 -17.04 2.42 -7.90
CA HIS A 219 -16.20 1.25 -7.60
C HIS A 219 -14.83 1.64 -7.00
N THR A 220 -14.85 2.54 -6.01
CA THR A 220 -13.64 3.14 -5.44
C THR A 220 -13.64 3.05 -3.92
N ILE A 221 -12.53 2.61 -3.34
CA ILE A 221 -12.31 2.59 -1.89
C ILE A 221 -11.18 3.54 -1.54
N THR A 222 -11.39 4.36 -0.51
CA THR A 222 -10.40 5.28 0.02
C THR A 222 -10.25 5.07 1.52
N PHE A 223 -9.02 5.02 2.03
CA PHE A 223 -8.73 4.91 3.46
C PHE A 223 -7.39 5.56 3.82
N ASN A 224 -7.20 5.86 5.09
CA ASN A 224 -5.92 6.30 5.63
C ASN A 224 -5.11 5.09 6.08
N ALA A 225 -3.84 5.05 5.70
CA ALA A 225 -2.84 4.09 6.15
C ALA A 225 -1.80 4.82 7.02
N ALA A 226 -1.63 4.36 8.26
CA ALA A 226 -0.68 4.95 9.20
C ALA A 226 0.79 4.70 8.80
N HIS A 227 1.06 3.57 8.13
CA HIS A 227 2.37 3.21 7.59
C HIS A 227 2.21 2.34 6.34
N PHE A 228 3.31 2.12 5.62
CA PHE A 228 3.33 1.32 4.40
C PHE A 228 3.36 -0.18 4.70
N SER A 229 2.54 -0.93 3.97
CA SER A 229 2.31 -2.37 4.11
C SER A 229 1.58 -2.87 2.86
N THR A 230 1.20 -4.14 2.83
CA THR A 230 0.20 -4.64 1.88
C THR A 230 -1.22 -4.47 2.42
N PHE A 231 -2.10 -3.92 1.59
CA PHE A 231 -3.52 -3.69 1.87
C PHE A 231 -4.38 -4.40 0.83
N GLU A 232 -5.28 -5.26 1.27
CA GLU A 232 -6.22 -6.00 0.42
C GLU A 232 -7.65 -5.71 0.87
N VAL A 233 -8.53 -5.27 -0.03
CA VAL A 233 -9.96 -5.18 0.29
C VAL A 233 -10.62 -6.55 0.18
N VAL A 234 -11.39 -6.89 1.20
CA VAL A 234 -12.27 -8.05 1.22
C VAL A 234 -13.69 -7.66 1.64
N GLU A 235 -14.65 -8.56 1.40
CA GLU A 235 -15.96 -8.45 2.01
C GLU A 235 -15.86 -8.77 3.51
N GLY A 236 -16.10 -7.77 4.34
CA GLY A 236 -16.12 -7.86 5.78
C GLY A 236 -17.09 -8.93 6.29
N SER A 237 -16.74 -9.51 7.43
CA SER A 237 -17.57 -10.53 8.07
C SER A 237 -17.56 -10.41 9.59
N SER A 238 -18.06 -9.30 10.11
CA SER A 238 -18.14 -9.07 11.57
C SER A 238 -19.10 -10.05 12.29
N GLU A 239 -20.00 -10.72 11.58
CA GLU A 239 -21.01 -11.58 12.18
C GLU A 239 -20.88 -13.04 11.72
N THR A 240 -20.73 -13.95 12.71
CA THR A 240 -20.75 -15.40 12.44
C THR A 240 -22.07 -15.80 11.78
N PRO A 241 -22.07 -16.40 10.57
CA PRO A 241 -23.29 -16.73 9.86
C PRO A 241 -24.22 -17.59 10.73
N LYS A 242 -25.52 -17.33 10.67
CA LYS A 242 -26.52 -18.14 11.38
C LYS A 242 -27.31 -18.93 10.36
N ILE A 243 -27.44 -20.24 10.59
CA ILE A 243 -28.26 -21.11 9.73
C ILE A 243 -29.52 -21.47 10.50
N SER A 244 -30.66 -20.92 10.10
CA SER A 244 -31.95 -21.21 10.71
C SER A 244 -32.66 -22.38 10.04
N LYS A 245 -32.48 -22.55 8.74
CA LYS A 245 -33.24 -23.54 7.95
C LYS A 245 -32.53 -23.96 6.69
N VAL A 246 -32.64 -25.24 6.32
CA VAL A 246 -32.10 -25.77 5.06
C VAL A 246 -33.17 -26.56 4.33
N LYS A 247 -33.44 -26.20 3.08
CA LYS A 247 -34.29 -26.98 2.17
C LYS A 247 -33.44 -27.58 1.07
N ILE A 248 -33.67 -28.85 0.77
CA ILE A 248 -32.94 -29.58 -0.27
C ILE A 248 -33.92 -30.01 -1.34
N GLN A 249 -33.59 -29.73 -2.60
CA GLN A 249 -34.32 -30.18 -3.77
C GLN A 249 -33.40 -30.96 -4.70
N LYS A 250 -33.90 -32.06 -5.25
CA LYS A 250 -33.23 -32.83 -6.30
C LYS A 250 -33.94 -32.58 -7.63
N TYR A 251 -33.18 -32.23 -8.66
CA TYR A 251 -33.73 -31.89 -9.97
C TYR A 251 -32.79 -32.32 -11.11
N ILE A 252 -33.31 -32.38 -12.32
CA ILE A 252 -32.53 -32.59 -13.56
C ILE A 252 -32.28 -31.21 -14.18
N SER A 253 -31.01 -30.89 -14.41
CA SER A 253 -30.62 -29.65 -15.09
C SER A 253 -30.89 -29.73 -16.59
N ASN A 254 -30.86 -28.59 -17.28
CA ASN A 254 -31.05 -28.52 -18.73
C ASN A 254 -30.06 -29.40 -19.52
N SER A 255 -28.89 -29.71 -18.95
CA SER A 255 -27.90 -30.61 -19.52
C SER A 255 -28.15 -32.09 -19.20
N GLY A 256 -29.32 -32.46 -18.67
CA GLY A 256 -29.66 -33.83 -18.28
C GLY A 256 -29.00 -34.33 -16.98
N GLU A 257 -28.15 -33.52 -16.33
CA GLU A 257 -27.44 -33.93 -15.12
C GLU A 257 -28.32 -33.76 -13.87
N THR A 258 -28.33 -34.78 -12.99
CA THR A 258 -29.00 -34.69 -11.69
C THR A 258 -28.21 -33.79 -10.74
N ARG A 259 -28.87 -32.76 -10.20
CA ARG A 259 -28.30 -31.77 -9.28
C ARG A 259 -29.11 -31.67 -8.00
N LEU A 260 -28.45 -31.14 -6.98
CA LEU A 260 -29.04 -30.77 -5.70
C LEU A 260 -29.05 -29.25 -5.58
N LYS A 261 -30.18 -28.69 -5.17
CA LYS A 261 -30.31 -27.28 -4.82
C LYS A 261 -30.56 -27.18 -3.32
N PHE A 262 -29.65 -26.53 -2.63
CA PHE A 262 -29.73 -26.21 -1.21
C PHE A 262 -30.20 -24.76 -1.09
N ILE A 263 -31.38 -24.56 -0.52
CA ILE A 263 -31.87 -23.23 -0.14
C ILE A 263 -31.60 -23.10 1.36
N ILE A 264 -30.61 -22.28 1.70
CA ILE A 264 -30.13 -22.10 3.06
C ILE A 264 -30.65 -20.73 3.51
N SER A 265 -31.42 -20.74 4.59
CA SER A 265 -31.98 -19.55 5.21
C SER A 265 -31.36 -19.35 6.59
N GLY A 266 -31.22 -18.09 6.97
CA GLY A 266 -30.37 -17.69 8.07
C GLY A 266 -30.29 -16.19 8.23
N ASP A 267 -29.29 -15.76 8.97
CA ASP A 267 -28.92 -14.37 9.16
C ASP A 267 -27.42 -14.23 8.89
N TYR A 268 -26.99 -13.02 8.56
CA TYR A 268 -25.59 -12.66 8.33
C TYR A 268 -24.99 -13.50 7.22
N PHE A 269 -25.65 -13.56 6.06
CA PHE A 269 -25.00 -13.97 4.83
C PHE A 269 -24.63 -12.70 4.05
N ASN A 270 -23.44 -12.68 3.47
CA ASN A 270 -22.94 -11.63 2.58
C ASN A 270 -22.74 -12.21 1.15
N LYS A 271 -22.33 -11.37 0.19
CA LYS A 271 -22.10 -11.81 -1.19
C LYS A 271 -20.96 -12.83 -1.30
N GLY A 272 -19.91 -12.65 -0.50
CA GLY A 272 -18.76 -13.57 -0.40
C GLY A 272 -19.04 -14.88 0.37
N THR A 273 -20.28 -15.12 0.82
CA THR A 273 -20.61 -16.30 1.61
C THR A 273 -20.46 -17.59 0.80
N ASP A 274 -19.54 -18.46 1.21
CA ASP A 274 -19.31 -19.78 0.64
C ASP A 274 -20.06 -20.90 1.39
N VAL A 275 -20.28 -22.03 0.73
CA VAL A 275 -21.03 -23.18 1.25
C VAL A 275 -20.35 -24.48 0.86
N THR A 276 -19.97 -25.29 1.86
CA THR A 276 -19.45 -26.65 1.62
C THR A 276 -20.36 -27.73 2.16
N LEU A 277 -20.50 -28.84 1.42
CA LEU A 277 -21.21 -30.05 1.85
C LEU A 277 -20.25 -31.24 1.92
N GLY A 278 -19.98 -31.72 3.15
CA GLY A 278 -19.08 -32.85 3.36
C GLY A 278 -17.62 -32.60 2.93
N GLY A 279 -17.24 -31.32 2.77
CA GLY A 279 -15.97 -30.88 2.21
C GLY A 279 -15.95 -30.81 0.68
N LYS A 280 -17.12 -30.76 0.03
CA LYS A 280 -17.24 -30.50 -1.41
C LYS A 280 -17.81 -29.11 -1.63
N GLU A 281 -17.21 -28.41 -2.56
CA GLU A 281 -17.65 -27.11 -3.05
C GLU A 281 -18.87 -27.22 -3.96
N PRO A 282 -19.69 -26.17 -4.02
CA PRO A 282 -20.83 -26.10 -4.91
C PRO A 282 -20.37 -25.79 -6.34
N LEU A 283 -21.22 -26.07 -7.32
CA LEU A 283 -21.06 -25.59 -8.69
C LEU A 283 -21.30 -24.09 -8.81
N LYS A 284 -22.22 -23.59 -7.99
CA LYS A 284 -22.69 -22.22 -8.03
C LYS A 284 -23.34 -21.89 -6.71
N ILE A 285 -23.12 -20.68 -6.25
CA ILE A 285 -23.87 -20.04 -5.17
C ILE A 285 -24.66 -18.88 -5.78
N SER A 286 -25.84 -18.61 -5.24
CA SER A 286 -26.62 -17.45 -5.59
C SER A 286 -27.10 -16.81 -4.30
N TYR A 287 -26.53 -15.64 -4.00
CA TYR A 287 -26.97 -14.78 -2.92
C TYR A 287 -28.35 -14.21 -3.24
N LYS A 288 -29.27 -14.25 -2.27
CA LYS A 288 -30.67 -13.85 -2.45
C LYS A 288 -31.10 -12.77 -1.44
N LYS A 289 -30.16 -11.94 -0.97
CA LYS A 289 -30.30 -10.95 0.14
C LYS A 289 -30.05 -11.61 1.50
N GLY A 290 -29.48 -10.89 2.47
CA GLY A 290 -28.72 -11.36 3.66
C GLY A 290 -29.33 -12.42 4.59
N SER A 291 -30.52 -12.91 4.29
CA SER A 291 -31.19 -14.02 4.96
C SER A 291 -31.26 -15.33 4.15
N LYS A 292 -30.78 -15.34 2.90
CA LYS A 292 -30.87 -16.52 2.04
C LYS A 292 -29.74 -16.63 1.02
N ILE A 293 -29.16 -17.83 0.96
CA ILE A 293 -28.25 -18.26 -0.10
C ILE A 293 -28.76 -19.55 -0.74
N VAL A 294 -28.47 -19.72 -2.03
CA VAL A 294 -28.83 -20.91 -2.80
C VAL A 294 -27.58 -21.55 -3.36
N ALA A 295 -27.23 -22.75 -2.91
CA ALA A 295 -26.05 -23.49 -3.36
C ALA A 295 -26.46 -24.70 -4.21
N PHE A 296 -25.75 -24.93 -5.31
CA PHE A 296 -26.02 -26.02 -6.24
C PHE A 296 -24.89 -27.05 -6.24
N PHE A 297 -25.20 -28.33 -6.09
CA PHE A 297 -24.21 -29.42 -6.08
C PHE A 297 -24.50 -30.48 -7.14
N LYS A 298 -23.44 -31.08 -7.70
CA LYS A 298 -23.56 -32.29 -8.55
C LYS A 298 -23.91 -33.49 -7.67
N PHE A 299 -25.04 -34.14 -7.93
CA PHE A 299 -25.49 -35.26 -7.10
C PHE A 299 -24.48 -36.42 -7.10
N HIS A 300 -23.88 -36.74 -8.26
CA HIS A 300 -22.90 -37.82 -8.36
C HIS A 300 -21.62 -37.53 -7.54
N LYS A 301 -21.17 -36.27 -7.44
CA LYS A 301 -20.00 -35.89 -6.62
C LYS A 301 -20.28 -36.12 -5.12
N ILE A 302 -21.50 -35.84 -4.69
CA ILE A 302 -21.95 -36.07 -3.31
C ILE A 302 -22.09 -37.56 -3.02
N GLN A 303 -22.64 -38.35 -3.94
CA GLN A 303 -22.74 -39.81 -3.79
C GLN A 303 -21.36 -40.48 -3.73
N LYS A 304 -20.43 -40.10 -4.60
CA LYS A 304 -19.08 -40.68 -4.67
C LYS A 304 -18.28 -40.47 -3.38
N ALA A 305 -18.59 -39.43 -2.61
CA ALA A 305 -17.94 -39.20 -1.32
C ALA A 305 -18.24 -40.28 -0.28
N GLN A 306 -19.32 -41.06 -0.45
CA GLN A 306 -19.76 -42.17 0.42
C GLN A 306 -19.80 -41.84 1.93
N LYS A 307 -19.85 -40.56 2.31
CA LYS A 307 -19.94 -40.15 3.72
C LYS A 307 -21.39 -40.29 4.19
N PRO A 308 -21.70 -41.18 5.15
CA PRO A 308 -23.09 -41.41 5.59
C PRO A 308 -23.72 -40.18 6.25
N LYS A 309 -22.89 -39.32 6.88
CA LYS A 309 -23.29 -38.07 7.54
C LYS A 309 -22.41 -36.92 7.04
N MET A 310 -23.01 -35.96 6.35
CA MET A 310 -22.29 -34.80 5.80
C MET A 310 -22.54 -33.55 6.65
N LYS A 311 -21.49 -32.73 6.80
CA LYS A 311 -21.58 -31.40 7.40
C LYS A 311 -21.89 -30.40 6.29
N LEU A 312 -22.95 -29.62 6.44
CA LEU A 312 -23.11 -28.38 5.69
C LEU A 312 -22.41 -27.27 6.48
N LYS A 313 -21.51 -26.53 5.84
CA LYS A 313 -20.89 -25.33 6.39
C LYS A 313 -21.28 -24.12 5.55
N VAL A 314 -21.49 -23.00 6.21
CA VAL A 314 -21.58 -21.67 5.61
C VAL A 314 -20.39 -20.88 6.15
N ILE A 315 -19.68 -20.21 5.26
CA ILE A 315 -18.40 -19.56 5.53
C ILE A 315 -18.53 -18.11 5.07
N ASN A 316 -18.29 -17.15 5.95
CA ASN A 316 -18.17 -15.74 5.61
C ASN A 316 -16.77 -15.31 6.02
N GLY A 317 -15.88 -15.05 5.06
CA GLY A 317 -14.47 -14.77 5.35
C GLY A 317 -13.88 -15.78 6.33
N ASN A 318 -13.50 -15.29 7.51
CA ASN A 318 -12.85 -16.07 8.57
C ASN A 318 -13.84 -16.80 9.51
N THR A 319 -15.14 -16.50 9.43
CA THR A 319 -16.15 -17.11 10.29
C THR A 319 -16.84 -18.27 9.61
N THR A 320 -17.04 -19.38 10.33
CA THR A 320 -17.69 -20.59 9.80
C THR A 320 -18.82 -21.06 10.70
N LYS A 321 -20.02 -21.20 10.13
CA LYS A 321 -21.14 -21.88 10.79
C LYS A 321 -21.41 -23.25 10.21
N ARG A 322 -21.60 -24.21 11.12
CA ARG A 322 -22.06 -25.56 10.77
C ARG A 322 -23.56 -25.66 10.97
N TYR A 323 -24.26 -26.23 10.01
CA TYR A 323 -25.66 -26.59 10.22
C TYR A 323 -25.73 -27.65 11.32
N LYS A 324 -26.61 -27.42 12.32
CA LYS A 324 -26.70 -28.26 13.52
C LYS A 324 -27.03 -29.71 13.16
N ASN A 325 -27.91 -29.89 12.18
CA ASN A 325 -28.32 -31.20 11.71
C ASN A 325 -27.37 -31.70 10.62
N ARG A 326 -26.87 -32.93 10.79
CA ARG A 326 -26.10 -33.59 9.72
C ARG A 326 -27.04 -33.96 8.58
N ILE A 327 -26.59 -33.71 7.35
CA ILE A 327 -27.32 -34.16 6.17
C ILE A 327 -26.95 -35.62 5.91
N LEU A 328 -27.93 -36.51 5.92
CA LEU A 328 -27.70 -37.94 5.71
C LEU A 328 -27.73 -38.24 4.21
N LEU A 329 -26.73 -38.97 3.73
CA LEU A 329 -26.65 -39.34 2.31
C LEU A 329 -27.88 -40.15 1.86
N LYS A 330 -28.38 -41.04 2.72
CA LYS A 330 -29.61 -41.81 2.47
C LYS A 330 -30.83 -40.92 2.20
N ASP A 331 -30.94 -39.78 2.88
CA ASP A 331 -32.08 -38.89 2.75
C ASP A 331 -32.02 -38.16 1.41
N ILE A 332 -30.81 -37.78 0.96
CA ILE A 332 -30.58 -37.18 -0.36
C ILE A 332 -30.85 -38.19 -1.47
N ILE A 333 -30.39 -39.43 -1.34
CA ILE A 333 -30.62 -40.50 -2.34
C ILE A 333 -32.11 -40.71 -2.55
N ASN A 334 -32.87 -40.76 -1.45
CA ASN A 334 -34.32 -41.00 -1.43
C ASN A 334 -35.16 -39.75 -1.70
N LEU A 335 -34.58 -38.60 -2.05
CA LEU A 335 -35.35 -37.46 -2.55
C LEU A 335 -35.96 -37.83 -3.90
N LYS A 336 -37.28 -37.68 -4.04
CA LYS A 336 -37.89 -37.72 -5.38
C LYS A 336 -37.48 -36.50 -6.17
N LEU A 337 -37.49 -36.63 -7.49
CA LEU A 337 -37.33 -35.49 -8.39
C LEU A 337 -38.42 -34.46 -8.08
N ASN A 338 -38.00 -33.21 -7.90
CA ASN A 338 -38.83 -32.04 -7.57
C ASN A 338 -39.45 -32.01 -6.15
N GLU A 339 -39.07 -32.90 -5.22
CA GLU A 339 -39.53 -32.79 -3.83
C GLU A 339 -38.76 -31.73 -3.03
N LEU A 340 -39.51 -30.92 -2.27
CA LEU A 340 -39.01 -29.84 -1.42
C LEU A 340 -39.09 -30.32 0.04
N LYS A 341 -38.05 -30.99 0.53
CA LYS A 341 -38.00 -31.38 1.95
C LYS A 341 -37.55 -30.20 2.80
N ILE A 342 -38.36 -29.87 3.78
CA ILE A 342 -38.10 -28.85 4.79
C ILE A 342 -37.64 -29.57 6.04
N PHE A 343 -36.43 -29.25 6.52
CA PHE A 343 -35.88 -29.79 7.77
C PHE A 343 -35.47 -28.68 8.71
#